data_AF-A0A2D4YAV5-F1
#
_entry.id   AF-A0A2D4YAV5-F1
#
_cell.length_a   1.000
_cell.length_b   1.000
_cell.length_c   1.000
_cell.angle_alpha   90.00
_cell.angle_beta   90.00
_cell.angle_gamma   90.00
#
_symmetry.space_group_name_H-M   'P 1'
#
loop_
_entity.id
_entity.type
_entity.pdbx_description
1 polymer ?
#
loop_
_entity_poly.entity_id
_entity_poly.type
_entity_poly.pdbx_seq_one_letter_code
_entity_poly.pdbx_strand_id
1 'polypeptide(L)'
;MKALDQHNINALSKIIYQTNIMPSGKSDSFKKLSKKLILDLQNGYELEKIKKVITSELITTYGLSVNENDVEKITELIYSWYDK
;
A
#
# COMPACT_ATOMS: atom_id res chain seq x y z
N MET A 1 1.41 10.94 -12.74
CA MET A 1 2.38 9.88 -12.36
C MET A 1 3.18 10.36 -11.17
N LYS A 2 3.07 9.69 -10.02
CA LYS A 2 3.81 10.10 -8.80
C LYS A 2 5.25 9.58 -8.85
N ALA A 3 6.21 10.43 -8.52
CA ALA A 3 7.63 10.07 -8.48
C ALA A 3 7.97 9.22 -7.24
N LEU A 4 9.02 8.42 -7.32
CA LEU A 4 9.56 7.73 -6.15
C LEU A 4 10.42 8.69 -5.34
N ASP A 5 9.79 9.41 -4.42
CA ASP A 5 10.44 10.36 -3.51
C ASP A 5 9.91 10.22 -2.07
N GLN A 6 10.63 10.82 -1.12
CA GLN A 6 10.30 10.68 0.30
C GLN A 6 8.91 11.25 0.65
N HIS A 7 8.45 12.27 -0.08
CA HIS A 7 7.13 12.86 0.14
C HIS A 7 6.02 11.87 -0.23
N ASN A 8 6.09 11.28 -1.43
CA ASN A 8 5.10 10.31 -1.89
C ASN A 8 5.14 9.01 -1.08
N ILE A 9 6.34 8.57 -0.68
CA ILE A 9 6.50 7.42 0.21
C ILE A 9 5.79 7.69 1.54
N ASN A 10 6.05 8.84 2.18
CA ASN A 10 5.42 9.20 3.45
C ASN A 10 3.89 9.33 3.32
N ALA A 11 3.42 9.95 2.23
CA ALA A 11 1.99 10.12 1.96
C ALA A 11 1.29 8.77 1.83
N LEU A 12 1.81 7.85 1.01
CA LEU A 12 1.23 6.53 0.82
C LEU A 12 1.30 5.69 2.11
N SER A 13 2.40 5.79 2.85
CA SER A 13 2.57 5.11 4.14
C SER A 13 1.52 5.55 5.16
N LYS A 14 1.16 6.84 5.15
CA LYS A 14 0.09 7.40 5.99
C LYS A 14 -1.29 6.91 5.54
N ILE A 15 -1.54 6.84 4.23
CA ILE A 15 -2.82 6.33 3.69
C ILE A 15 -3.04 4.88 4.10
N ILE A 16 -2.03 4.01 3.94
CA ILE A 16 -2.12 2.61 4.35
C ILE A 16 -2.34 2.50 5.87
N TYR A 17 -1.66 3.31 6.67
CA TYR A 17 -1.88 3.32 8.11
C TYR A 17 -3.29 3.78 8.51
N GLN A 18 -3.87 4.76 7.82
CA GLN A 18 -5.21 5.27 8.08
C GLN A 18 -6.33 4.26 7.80
N THR A 19 -6.04 3.15 7.11
CA THR A 19 -7.00 2.05 6.98
C THR A 19 -7.17 1.24 8.27
N ASN A 20 -6.31 1.49 9.26
CA ASN A 20 -6.29 0.82 10.57
C ASN A 20 -6.03 -0.70 10.48
N ILE A 21 -5.37 -1.15 9.40
CA ILE A 21 -5.03 -2.58 9.21
C ILE A 21 -4.02 -3.11 10.24
N MET A 22 -3.23 -2.21 10.85
CA MET A 22 -2.29 -2.53 11.94
C MET A 22 -2.40 -1.45 13.04
N PRO A 23 -3.37 -1.58 13.97
CA PRO A 23 -3.69 -0.52 14.94
C PRO A 23 -2.55 -0.15 15.88
N SER A 24 -1.73 -1.13 16.27
CA SER A 24 -0.56 -0.95 17.14
C SER A 24 0.67 -0.40 16.41
N GLY A 25 0.59 -0.24 15.08
CA GLY A 25 1.68 0.21 14.23
C GLY A 25 1.89 1.72 14.24
N LYS A 26 2.86 2.15 13.42
CA LYS A 26 3.06 3.56 13.06
C LYS A 26 2.99 3.68 11.54
N SER A 27 2.65 4.88 11.05
CA SER A 27 2.65 5.12 9.60
C SER A 27 3.97 4.71 8.96
N ASP A 28 5.09 4.99 9.62
CA ASP A 28 6.45 4.67 9.16
C ASP A 28 6.71 3.18 8.89
N SER A 29 5.97 2.28 9.54
CA SER A 29 6.07 0.84 9.32
C SER A 29 5.74 0.44 7.88
N PHE A 30 4.95 1.26 7.18
CA PHE A 30 4.52 0.99 5.80
C PHE A 30 5.45 1.57 4.73
N LYS A 31 6.52 2.29 5.09
CA LYS A 31 7.39 2.96 4.11
C LYS A 31 8.00 2.01 3.07
N LYS A 32 8.35 0.78 3.48
CA LYS A 32 8.90 -0.24 2.57
C LYS A 32 7.85 -0.71 1.56
N LEU A 33 6.64 -1.02 2.04
CA LEU A 33 5.51 -1.37 1.19
C LEU A 33 5.15 -0.21 0.25
N SER A 34 5.14 1.02 0.74
CA SER A 34 4.86 2.21 -0.08
C SER A 34 5.88 2.40 -1.20
N LYS A 35 7.18 2.24 -0.93
CA LYS A 35 8.22 2.29 -1.96
C LYS A 35 7.96 1.25 -3.06
N LYS A 36 7.65 0.02 -2.67
CA LYS A 36 7.37 -1.08 -3.59
C LYS A 36 6.16 -0.79 -4.48
N LEU A 37 5.05 -0.37 -3.86
CA LEU A 37 3.81 -0.05 -4.57
C LEU A 37 3.96 1.10 -5.56
N ILE A 38 4.71 2.15 -5.22
CA ILE A 38 4.98 3.26 -6.15
C ILE A 38 5.74 2.75 -7.38
N LEU A 39 6.75 1.90 -7.20
CA LEU A 39 7.49 1.30 -8.31
C LEU A 39 6.61 0.40 -9.15
N ASP A 40 5.81 -0.47 -8.53
CA ASP A 40 4.90 -1.37 -9.23
C ASP A 40 3.87 -0.60 -10.07
N LEU A 41 3.30 0.48 -9.52
CA LEU A 41 2.36 1.37 -10.24
C LEU A 41 3.05 2.15 -11.38
N GLN A 42 4.29 2.60 -11.19
CA GLN A 42 5.10 3.22 -12.26
C GLN A 42 5.40 2.24 -13.39
N ASN A 43 5.56 0.96 -13.07
CA ASN A 43 5.76 -0.13 -14.02
C ASN A 43 4.45 -0.59 -14.70
N GLY A 44 3.34 0.11 -14.49
CA GLY A 44 2.05 -0.20 -15.13
C GLY A 44 1.39 -1.47 -14.61
N TYR A 45 1.66 -1.87 -13.36
CA TYR A 45 0.98 -3.02 -12.77
C TYR A 45 -0.51 -2.72 -12.62
N GLU A 46 -1.35 -3.63 -13.11
CA GLU A 46 -2.80 -3.55 -13.00
C GLU A 46 -3.32 -3.85 -11.59
N LEU A 47 -4.60 -3.53 -11.35
CA LEU A 47 -5.22 -3.54 -10.02
C LEU A 47 -5.07 -4.89 -9.31
N GLU A 48 -5.35 -5.99 -10.02
CA GLU A 48 -5.21 -7.34 -9.49
C GLU A 48 -3.79 -7.70 -9.06
N LYS A 49 -2.79 -7.18 -9.78
CA LYS A 49 -1.39 -7.43 -9.45
C LYS A 49 -0.98 -6.66 -8.20
N ILE A 50 -1.46 -5.43 -8.06
CA ILE A 50 -1.28 -4.63 -6.84
C ILE A 50 -1.99 -5.26 -5.65
N LYS A 51 -3.24 -5.73 -5.81
CA LYS A 51 -4.00 -6.47 -4.79
C LYS A 51 -3.18 -7.65 -4.25
N LYS A 52 -2.61 -8.47 -5.14
CA LYS A 52 -1.72 -9.60 -4.78
C LYS A 52 -0.46 -9.17 -4.02
N VAL A 53 0.19 -8.08 -4.44
CA VAL A 53 1.37 -7.54 -3.74
C VAL A 53 1.01 -7.10 -2.33
N ILE A 54 -0.09 -6.39 -2.16
CA ILE A 54 -0.59 -5.93 -0.85
C ILE A 54 -0.88 -7.12 0.05
N THR A 55 -1.68 -8.10 -0.42
CA THR A 55 -2.00 -9.31 0.35
C THR A 55 -0.72 -10.03 0.79
N SER A 56 0.21 -10.26 -0.14
CA SER A 56 1.45 -10.97 0.15
C SER A 56 2.30 -10.23 1.18
N GLU A 57 2.46 -8.92 1.07
CA GLU A 57 3.26 -8.13 2.00
C GLU A 57 2.62 -8.07 3.38
N LEU A 58 1.29 -7.83 3.47
CA LEU A 58 0.57 -7.80 4.75
C LEU A 58 0.70 -9.12 5.51
N ILE A 59 0.65 -10.26 4.82
CA ILE A 59 0.83 -11.58 5.44
C ILE A 59 2.31 -11.84 5.78
N THR A 60 3.20 -11.74 4.80
CA THR A 60 4.59 -12.24 4.94
C THR A 60 5.51 -11.30 5.70
N THR A 61 5.33 -9.99 5.53
CA THR A 61 6.20 -8.97 6.15
C THR A 61 5.60 -8.45 7.44
N TYR A 62 4.27 -8.28 7.49
CA TYR A 62 3.59 -7.70 8.65
C TYR A 62 2.93 -8.74 9.55
N GLY A 63 2.84 -10.00 9.14
CA GLY A 63 2.22 -11.07 9.94
C GLY A 63 0.71 -10.88 10.15
N LEU A 64 0.06 -10.10 9.30
CA LEU A 64 -1.35 -9.76 9.44
C LEU A 64 -2.22 -10.81 8.76
N SER A 65 -3.26 -11.25 9.46
CA SER A 65 -4.37 -11.97 8.86
C SER A 65 -5.32 -10.94 8.24
N VAL A 66 -5.41 -10.93 6.91
CA VAL A 66 -6.21 -9.96 6.16
C VAL A 66 -7.28 -10.67 5.35
N ASN A 67 -8.50 -10.14 5.35
CA ASN A 67 -9.57 -10.65 4.51
C ASN A 67 -9.57 -9.92 3.15
N GLU A 68 -10.34 -10.45 2.19
CA GLU A 68 -10.40 -9.89 0.84
C GLU A 68 -10.91 -8.43 0.82
N ASN A 69 -11.93 -8.11 1.61
CA ASN A 69 -12.53 -6.77 1.66
C ASN A 69 -11.52 -5.72 2.14
N ASP A 70 -10.69 -6.05 3.12
CA ASP A 70 -9.65 -5.16 3.63
C ASP A 70 -8.61 -4.85 2.55
N VAL A 71 -8.16 -5.89 1.84
CA VAL A 71 -7.19 -5.75 0.75
C VAL A 71 -7.79 -4.95 -0.39
N GLU A 72 -9.05 -5.20 -0.75
CA GLU A 72 -9.76 -4.47 -1.81
C GLU A 72 -9.82 -2.98 -1.51
N LYS A 73 -10.29 -2.62 -0.30
CA LYS A 73 -10.36 -1.23 0.16
C LYS A 73 -8.99 -0.55 0.17
N ILE A 74 -7.94 -1.24 0.63
CA ILE A 74 -6.57 -0.71 0.61
C ILE A 74 -6.11 -0.48 -0.84
N THR A 75 -6.40 -1.42 -1.74
CA THR A 75 -6.03 -1.37 -3.16
C THR A 75 -6.68 -0.17 -3.85
N GLU A 76 -7.99 0.01 -3.67
CA GLU A 76 -8.75 1.15 -4.23
C GLU A 76 -8.21 2.50 -3.72
N LEU A 77 -7.88 2.60 -2.43
CA LEU A 77 -7.31 3.81 -1.85
C LEU A 77 -5.94 4.15 -2.45
N ILE A 78 -5.11 3.13 -2.67
CA ILE A 78 -3.78 3.29 -3.29
C ILE A 78 -3.92 3.77 -4.74
N TYR A 79 -4.83 3.19 -5.51
CA TYR A 79 -5.11 3.60 -6.89
C TYR A 79 -5.67 5.02 -6.97
N SER A 80 -6.70 5.32 -6.18
CA SER A 80 -7.28 6.67 -6.11
C SER A 80 -6.26 7.72 -5.68
N TRP A 81 -5.32 7.35 -4.81
CA TRP A 81 -4.21 8.24 -4.48
C TRP A 81 -3.28 8.44 -5.67
N TYR A 82 -2.89 7.39 -6.38
CA TYR A 82 -1.94 7.44 -7.49
C TYR A 82 -2.46 8.24 -8.69
N ASP A 83 -3.77 8.17 -8.96
CA ASP A 83 -4.44 8.87 -10.07
C ASP A 83 -4.62 10.38 -9.82
N LYS A 84 -4.46 10.84 -8.58
CA LYS A 84 -4.47 12.27 -8.21
C LYS A 84 -3.10 12.92 -8.43
#